data_AF-A0A5S9MJL4-F1
#
_entry.id   AF-A0A5S9MJL4-F1
#
_cell.length_a   1.000
_cell.length_b   1.000
_cell.length_c   1.000
_cell.angle_alpha   90.00
_cell.angle_beta   90.00
_cell.angle_gamma   90.00
#
_symmetry.space_group_name_H-M   'P 1'
#
loop_
_entity.id
_entity.type
_entity.pdbx_description
1 polymer ?
#
loop_
_entity_poly.entity_id
_entity_poly.type
_entity_poly.pdbx_seq_one_letter_code
_entity_poly.pdbx_strand_id
1 'polypeptide(L)'
;MRFIVLPQAFRRMLPAITNQAIISLKDTSLLSIIGIADIMQRGQVQASATFDPLNVWLIVGVIYFVIIYLLSLLASYAERRFDIK
;
A
#
# COMPACT_ATOMS: atom_id res chain seq x y z
N MET A 1 -15.21 -27.94 -24.29
CA MET A 1 -14.32 -27.18 -23.39
C MET A 1 -14.63 -25.67 -23.31
N ARG A 2 -14.98 -25.01 -24.43
CA ARG A 2 -15.25 -23.55 -24.49
C ARG A 2 -16.45 -23.04 -23.66
N PHE A 3 -17.50 -23.85 -23.45
CA PHE A 3 -18.72 -23.40 -22.77
C PHE A 3 -18.82 -23.82 -21.29
N ILE A 4 -17.89 -24.66 -20.81
CA ILE A 4 -17.93 -25.20 -19.45
C ILE A 4 -16.72 -24.71 -18.65
N VAL A 5 -15.51 -24.86 -19.19
CA VAL A 5 -14.27 -24.53 -18.47
C VAL A 5 -14.01 -23.02 -18.49
N LEU A 6 -14.30 -22.34 -19.58
CA LEU A 6 -14.08 -20.90 -19.76
C LEU A 6 -14.90 -20.05 -18.77
N PRO A 7 -16.23 -20.22 -18.62
CA PRO A 7 -16.99 -19.45 -17.63
C PRO A 7 -16.65 -19.84 -16.17
N GLN A 8 -16.24 -21.08 -15.92
CA GLN A 8 -15.78 -21.52 -14.59
C GLN A 8 -14.40 -20.96 -14.21
N ALA A 9 -13.47 -20.95 -15.17
CA ALA A 9 -12.14 -20.36 -15.01
C ALA A 9 -12.26 -18.84 -14.81
N PHE A 10 -13.13 -18.17 -15.56
CA PHE A 10 -13.37 -16.74 -15.39
C PHE A 10 -13.93 -16.42 -14.01
N ARG A 11 -14.92 -17.19 -13.52
CA ARG A 11 -15.44 -17.04 -12.14
C ARG A 11 -14.39 -17.27 -11.05
N ARG A 12 -13.43 -18.19 -11.26
CA ARG A 12 -12.32 -18.41 -10.31
C ARG A 12 -11.21 -17.37 -10.39
N MET A 13 -10.97 -16.81 -11.59
CA MET A 13 -9.91 -15.81 -11.80
C MET A 13 -10.35 -14.39 -11.43
N LEU A 14 -11.63 -14.06 -11.54
CA LEU A 14 -12.16 -12.75 -11.16
C LEU A 14 -11.72 -12.30 -9.75
N PRO A 15 -11.91 -13.09 -8.67
CA PRO A 15 -11.45 -12.69 -7.34
C PRO A 15 -9.93 -12.52 -7.25
N ALA A 16 -9.14 -13.35 -7.94
CA ALA A 16 -7.69 -13.22 -7.98
C ALA A 16 -7.24 -11.95 -8.73
N ILE A 17 -7.91 -11.60 -9.82
CA ILE A 17 -7.63 -10.37 -10.59
C ILE A 17 -8.00 -9.14 -9.78
N THR A 18 -9.15 -9.15 -9.09
CA THR A 18 -9.56 -8.05 -8.21
C THR A 18 -8.56 -7.87 -7.06
N ASN A 19 -8.10 -8.97 -6.45
CA ASN A 19 -7.09 -8.91 -5.41
C ASN A 19 -5.76 -8.34 -5.94
N GLN A 20 -5.28 -8.85 -7.09
CA GLN A 20 -4.07 -8.37 -7.72
C GLN A 20 -4.18 -6.89 -8.15
N ALA A 21 -5.37 -6.46 -8.58
CA ALA A 21 -5.65 -5.06 -8.92
C ALA A 21 -5.62 -4.16 -7.68
N ILE A 22 -6.16 -4.60 -6.53
CA ILE A 22 -6.09 -3.85 -5.26
C ILE A 22 -4.65 -3.73 -4.78
N ILE A 23 -3.89 -4.82 -4.81
CA ILE A 23 -2.46 -4.82 -4.46
C ILE A 23 -1.70 -3.87 -5.39
N SER A 24 -1.95 -3.98 -6.70
CA SER A 24 -1.35 -3.08 -7.68
C SER A 24 -1.74 -1.63 -7.46
N LEU A 25 -2.98 -1.32 -7.04
CA LEU A 25 -3.45 0.04 -6.74
C LEU A 25 -2.83 0.59 -5.44
N LYS A 26 -2.50 -0.30 -4.49
CA LYS A 26 -1.70 0.00 -3.30
C LYS A 26 -0.26 0.35 -3.69
N ASP A 27 0.35 -0.49 -4.52
CA ASP A 27 1.73 -0.35 -4.99
C ASP A 27 1.91 0.82 -5.98
N THR A 28 0.88 1.13 -6.78
CA THR A 28 0.83 2.26 -7.72
C THR A 28 0.18 3.51 -7.14
N SER A 29 -0.23 3.50 -5.88
CA SER A 29 -0.67 4.73 -5.22
C SER A 29 0.52 5.71 -5.27
N LEU A 30 0.48 6.60 -6.27
CA LEU A 30 1.44 7.66 -6.51
C LEU A 30 1.65 8.48 -5.23
N LEU A 31 0.61 8.53 -4.38
CA LEU A 31 0.60 9.05 -3.02
C LEU A 31 1.62 8.40 -2.08
N SER A 32 1.80 7.07 -2.12
CA SER A 32 2.82 6.37 -1.33
C SER A 32 4.21 6.79 -1.82
N ILE A 33 4.49 6.65 -3.12
CA ILE A 33 5.83 6.93 -3.68
C ILE A 33 6.20 8.42 -3.53
N ILE A 34 5.30 9.35 -3.85
CA ILE A 34 5.55 10.80 -3.75
C ILE A 34 5.57 11.27 -2.29
N GLY A 35 4.62 10.80 -1.47
CA GLY A 35 4.52 11.20 -0.06
C GLY A 35 5.70 10.70 0.77
N ILE A 36 6.18 9.49 0.52
CA ILE A 36 7.36 8.92 1.18
C ILE A 36 8.62 9.71 0.79
N ALA A 37 8.78 10.02 -0.49
CA ALA A 37 9.93 10.78 -0.97
C ALA A 37 9.98 12.18 -0.34
N ASP A 38 8.84 12.87 -0.23
CA ASP A 38 8.75 14.19 0.42
C ASP A 38 9.07 14.10 1.93
N ILE A 39 8.56 13.09 2.64
CA ILE A 39 8.88 12.86 4.06
C ILE A 39 10.37 12.56 4.27
N MET A 40 10.96 11.71 3.42
CA MET A 40 12.39 11.38 3.44
C MET A 40 13.25 12.62 3.20
N GLN A 41 12.89 13.44 2.21
CA GLN A 41 13.62 14.65 1.87
C GLN A 41 13.56 15.67 3.03
N ARG A 42 12.38 15.88 3.61
CA ARG A 42 12.23 16.74 4.80
C ARG A 42 12.99 16.21 6.01
N GLY A 43 12.97 14.88 6.21
CA GLY A 43 13.77 14.21 7.23
C GLY A 43 15.26 14.48 7.05
N GLN A 44 15.77 14.37 5.82
CA GLN A 44 17.18 14.65 5.51
C GLN A 44 17.56 16.11 5.75
N VAL A 45 16.68 17.06 5.39
CA VAL A 45 16.88 18.49 5.66
C VAL A 45 16.92 18.74 7.17
N GLN A 46 15.99 18.15 7.93
CA GLN A 46 15.92 18.31 9.38
C GLN A 46 17.11 17.67 10.10
N ALA A 47 17.54 16.49 9.65
CA ALA A 47 18.72 15.80 10.17
C ALA A 47 19.99 16.63 9.96
N SER A 48 20.12 17.24 8.78
CA SER A 48 21.22 18.16 8.46
C SER A 48 21.16 19.47 9.27
N ALA A 49 19.96 19.98 9.55
CA ALA A 49 19.78 21.22 10.32
C ALA A 49 20.02 21.04 11.82
N THR A 50 19.65 19.89 12.38
CA THR A 50 19.74 19.61 13.82
C THR A 50 21.05 18.92 14.20
N PHE A 51 21.81 18.41 13.21
CA PHE A 51 22.98 17.55 13.40
C PHE A 51 22.70 16.30 14.27
N ASP A 52 21.42 15.92 14.39
CA ASP A 52 20.95 14.76 15.14
C ASP A 52 20.16 13.83 14.21
N PRO A 53 20.86 13.06 13.36
CA PRO A 53 20.21 12.19 12.40
C PRO A 53 19.47 11.03 13.06
N LEU A 54 19.92 10.54 14.21
CA LEU A 54 19.36 9.35 14.85
C LEU A 54 17.92 9.60 15.30
N ASN A 55 17.67 10.71 16.00
CA ASN A 55 16.33 11.08 16.46
C ASN A 55 15.40 11.42 15.28
N VAL A 56 15.92 12.11 14.26
CA VAL A 56 15.11 12.47 13.08
C VAL A 56 14.69 11.24 12.29
N TRP A 57 15.60 10.30 12.01
CA TRP A 57 15.26 9.07 11.30
C TRP A 57 14.33 8.16 12.09
N LEU A 58 14.43 8.15 13.43
CA LEU A 58 13.47 7.43 14.28
C LEU A 58 12.05 7.97 14.11
N ILE A 59 11.87 9.28 14.17
CA ILE A 59 10.55 9.93 13.98
C ILE A 59 10.02 9.64 12.58
N VAL A 60 10.86 9.80 11.56
CA VAL A 60 10.49 9.53 10.17
C VAL A 60 10.08 8.06 9.98
N GLY A 61 10.81 7.11 10.59
CA GLY A 61 10.48 5.69 10.57
C GLY A 61 9.13 5.37 11.24
N VAL A 62 8.82 6.03 12.36
CA VAL A 62 7.51 5.89 13.02
C VAL A 62 6.38 6.42 12.14
N ILE A 63 6.55 7.60 11.54
CA ILE A 63 5.57 8.17 10.60
C ILE A 63 5.32 7.21 9.44
N TYR A 64 6.40 6.67 8.86
CA TYR A 64 6.33 5.70 7.78
C TYR A 64 5.54 4.44 8.18
N PHE A 65 5.84 3.89 9.36
CA PHE A 65 5.15 2.73 9.91
C PHE A 65 3.64 2.99 10.09
N VAL A 66 3.27 4.14 10.64
CA VAL A 66 1.86 4.51 10.84
C VAL A 66 1.12 4.60 9.51
N ILE A 67 1.72 5.23 8.49
CA ILE A 67 1.10 5.35 7.17
C ILE A 67 0.86 3.98 6.55
N ILE A 68 1.88 3.11 6.53
CA ILE A 68 1.75 1.76 5.98
C ILE A 68 0.72 0.94 6.76
N TYR A 69 0.74 1.04 8.09
CA TYR A 69 -0.21 0.32 8.94
C TYR A 69 -1.65 0.74 8.66
N LEU A 70 -1.92 2.04 8.55
CA LEU A 70 -3.25 2.57 8.23
C LEU A 70 -3.71 2.15 6.83
N LEU A 71 -2.84 2.24 5.83
CA LEU A 71 -3.14 1.77 4.48
C LEU A 71 -3.40 0.27 4.43
N SER A 72 -2.65 -0.51 5.22
CA SER A 72 -2.86 -1.94 5.37
C SER A 72 -4.23 -2.23 5.97
N LEU A 73 -4.59 -1.54 7.04
CA LEU A 73 -5.88 -1.67 7.73
C LEU A 73 -7.05 -1.32 6.80
N LEU A 74 -6.95 -0.20 6.07
CA LEU A 74 -7.99 0.24 5.12
C LEU A 74 -8.19 -0.78 3.99
N ALA A 75 -7.10 -1.35 3.48
CA ALA A 75 -7.19 -2.38 2.46
C ALA A 75 -7.78 -3.69 2.99
N SER A 76 -7.40 -4.14 4.19
CA SER A 76 -8.02 -5.32 4.82
C SER A 76 -9.50 -5.09 5.13
N TYR A 77 -9.89 -3.85 5.47
CA TYR A 77 -11.29 -3.48 5.63
C TYR A 77 -12.05 -3.49 4.29
N ALA A 78 -11.44 -2.97 3.22
CA ALA A 78 -12.01 -3.02 1.88
C ALA A 78 -12.16 -4.47 1.39
N GLU A 79 -11.13 -5.32 1.55
CA GLU A 79 -11.20 -6.76 1.24
C GLU A 79 -12.37 -7.43 1.96
N ARG A 80 -12.52 -7.24 3.27
CA ARG A 80 -13.64 -7.81 4.04
C ARG A 80 -15.02 -7.34 3.57
N ARG A 81 -15.10 -6.18 2.93
CA ARG A 81 -16.36 -5.63 2.41
C ARG A 81 -16.66 -6.09 0.98
N PHE A 82 -15.62 -6.38 0.19
CA PHE A 82 -15.73 -6.88 -1.18
C PHE A 82 -15.69 -8.42 -1.29
N ASP A 83 -15.25 -9.12 -0.24
CA ASP A 83 -15.43 -10.56 -0.06
C ASP A 83 -16.89 -10.86 0.33
N ILE A 84 -17.80 -10.50 -0.58
CA ILE A 84 -19.13 -11.08 -0.64
C ILE A 84 -18.92 -12.50 -1.17
N LYS A 85 -19.16 -13.47 -0.28
CA LYS A 85 -19.25 -14.92 -0.53
C LYS A 85 -19.60 -15.32 -1.97
#